data_AF-A0A4Y2W9Z3-F1
#
_entry.id   AF-A0A4Y2W9Z3-F1
#
_cell.length_a   1.000
_cell.length_b   1.000
_cell.length_c   1.000
_cell.angle_alpha   90.00
_cell.angle_beta   90.00
_cell.angle_gamma   90.00
#
_symmetry.space_group_name_H-M   'P 1'
#
loop_
_entity.id
_entity.type
_entity.pdbx_description
1 polymer ?
#
loop_
_entity_poly.entity_id
_entity_poly.type
_entity_poly.pdbx_seq_one_letter_code
_entity_poly.pdbx_strand_id
1 'polypeptide(L)'
;MYCIVNPPQEGEPSYDLFIKEKTAILQSLKKRALLVEETFNGMKGIKCNAVAGGMYAFPRLALPEKAIEKAKSLGQAPDFFYAMQLLESTGIFVVPGSGFGQVPGTYHF
;
A
#
# COMPACT_ATOMS: atom_id res chain seq x y z
N MET A 1 -19.86 -22.02 -5.35
CA MET A 1 -18.64 -21.19 -5.48
C MET A 1 -17.85 -21.59 -6.74
N TYR A 2 -18.50 -21.62 -7.93
CA TYR A 2 -17.89 -22.10 -9.18
C TYR A 2 -17.50 -20.95 -10.13
N CYS A 3 -18.14 -19.78 -9.98
CA CYS A 3 -18.01 -18.65 -10.92
C CYS A 3 -16.60 -18.03 -11.00
N ILE A 4 -15.78 -18.15 -9.95
CA ILE A 4 -14.40 -17.61 -9.95
C ILE A 4 -13.45 -18.54 -10.73
N VAL A 5 -13.67 -19.85 -10.64
CA VAL A 5 -12.79 -20.87 -11.23
C VAL A 5 -13.25 -21.32 -12.62
N ASN A 6 -14.46 -20.94 -13.03
CA ASN A 6 -15.01 -21.19 -14.36
C ASN A 6 -15.66 -19.92 -14.94
N PRO A 7 -14.86 -18.93 -15.37
CA PRO A 7 -15.36 -17.73 -16.02
C PRO A 7 -15.92 -18.04 -17.41
N PRO A 8 -16.71 -17.12 -18.00
CA PRO A 8 -17.19 -17.29 -19.37
C PRO A 8 -16.04 -17.54 -20.36
N GLN A 9 -16.27 -18.40 -21.34
CA GLN A 9 -15.33 -18.78 -22.39
C GLN A 9 -15.65 -18.09 -23.72
N GLU A 10 -14.68 -18.03 -24.64
CA GLU A 10 -14.90 -17.49 -25.98
C GLU A 10 -16.10 -18.14 -26.67
N GLY A 11 -17.01 -17.31 -27.19
CA GLY A 11 -18.26 -17.76 -27.81
C GLY A 11 -19.46 -17.84 -26.87
N GLU A 12 -19.26 -17.73 -25.55
CA GLU A 12 -20.38 -17.66 -24.60
C GLU A 12 -20.99 -16.25 -24.53
N PRO A 13 -22.31 -16.12 -24.25
CA PRO A 13 -23.02 -14.84 -24.36
C PRO A 13 -22.46 -13.67 -23.55
N SER A 14 -21.76 -13.94 -22.45
CA SER A 14 -21.22 -12.92 -21.53
C SER A 14 -19.70 -12.75 -21.62
N TYR A 15 -18.99 -13.48 -22.50
CA TYR A 15 -17.52 -13.44 -22.58
C TYR A 15 -16.97 -12.04 -22.87
N ASP A 16 -17.48 -11.39 -23.92
CA ASP A 16 -16.97 -10.08 -24.34
C ASP A 16 -17.15 -9.02 -23.25
N LEU A 17 -18.29 -9.05 -22.55
CA LEU A 17 -18.55 -8.16 -21.42
C LEU A 17 -17.60 -8.46 -20.26
N PHE A 18 -17.43 -9.73 -19.91
CA PHE A 18 -16.56 -10.17 -18.82
C PHE A 18 -15.10 -9.75 -19.06
N ILE A 19 -14.55 -9.99 -20.25
CA ILE A 19 -13.17 -9.61 -20.59
C ILE A 19 -13.00 -8.09 -20.58
N LYS A 20 -13.98 -7.34 -21.10
CA LYS A 20 -13.97 -5.88 -21.06
C LYS A 20 -13.90 -5.34 -19.63
N GLU A 21 -14.77 -5.83 -18.74
CA GLU A 21 -14.83 -5.39 -17.35
C GLU A 21 -13.57 -5.78 -16.57
N LYS A 22 -13.14 -7.04 -16.69
CA LYS A 22 -11.91 -7.53 -16.06
C LYS A 22 -10.70 -6.71 -16.48
N THR A 23 -10.55 -6.46 -17.79
CA THR A 23 -9.43 -5.69 -18.33
C THR A 23 -9.47 -4.24 -17.85
N ALA A 24 -10.64 -3.60 -17.84
CA ALA A 24 -10.80 -2.24 -17.35
C ALA A 24 -10.43 -2.10 -15.86
N ILE A 25 -10.84 -3.07 -15.03
CA ILE A 25 -10.49 -3.10 -13.59
C ILE A 25 -8.97 -3.25 -13.42
N LEU A 26 -8.34 -4.19 -14.12
CA LEU A 26 -6.90 -4.42 -14.02
C LEU A 26 -6.08 -3.21 -14.52
N GLN A 27 -6.51 -2.56 -15.59
CA GLN A 27 -5.87 -1.33 -16.07
C GLN A 27 -6.01 -0.18 -15.07
N SER A 28 -7.18 -0.02 -14.44
CA SER A 28 -7.41 0.97 -13.39
C SER A 28 -6.54 0.70 -12.15
N LEU A 29 -6.39 -0.56 -11.75
CA LEU A 29 -5.49 -0.96 -10.66
C LEU A 29 -4.03 -0.66 -11.01
N LYS A 30 -3.57 -1.01 -12.23
CA LYS A 30 -2.22 -0.69 -12.70
C LYS A 30 -1.93 0.81 -12.67
N LYS A 31 -2.87 1.64 -13.13
CA LYS A 31 -2.73 3.10 -13.10
C LYS A 31 -2.59 3.63 -11.67
N ARG A 32 -3.40 3.13 -10.74
CA ARG A 32 -3.33 3.52 -9.32
C ARG A 32 -2.04 3.04 -8.64
N ALA A 33 -1.57 1.84 -8.96
CA ALA A 33 -0.31 1.30 -8.47
C ALA A 33 0.88 2.20 -8.84
N LEU A 34 0.98 2.59 -10.12
CA LEU A 34 2.01 3.51 -10.60
C LEU A 34 1.89 4.89 -9.94
N LEU A 35 0.67 5.43 -9.85
CA LEU A 35 0.46 6.73 -9.20
C LEU A 35 0.94 6.74 -7.75
N VAL A 36 0.63 5.69 -6.98
CA VAL A 36 1.04 5.57 -5.57
C VAL A 36 2.56 5.44 -5.46
N GLU A 37 3.17 4.59 -6.28
CA GLU A 37 4.64 4.42 -6.33
C GLU A 37 5.35 5.74 -6.63
N GLU A 38 4.94 6.43 -7.71
CA GLU A 38 5.53 7.69 -8.15
C GLU A 38 5.33 8.79 -7.10
N THR A 39 4.14 8.87 -6.51
CA THR A 39 3.82 9.87 -5.48
C THR A 39 4.73 9.68 -4.27
N PHE A 40 4.84 8.46 -3.73
CA PHE A 40 5.68 8.20 -2.57
C PHE A 40 7.16 8.39 -2.86
N ASN A 41 7.64 7.97 -4.03
CA ASN A 41 9.04 8.19 -4.42
C ASN A 41 9.37 9.66 -4.69
N GLY A 42 8.38 10.52 -4.95
CA GLY A 42 8.53 11.96 -5.01
C GLY A 42 8.57 12.66 -3.64
N MET A 43 8.19 11.98 -2.55
CA MET A 43 8.16 12.55 -1.21
C MET A 43 9.51 12.38 -0.49
N LYS A 44 10.02 13.47 0.08
CA LYS A 44 11.26 13.43 0.87
C LYS A 44 11.10 12.48 2.05
N GLY A 45 12.03 11.54 2.18
CA GLY A 45 12.07 10.60 3.30
C GLY A 45 11.13 9.42 3.16
N ILE A 46 10.53 9.22 1.98
CA ILE A 46 9.74 8.02 1.66
C ILE A 46 10.37 7.34 0.45
N LYS A 47 10.45 6.00 0.48
CA LYS A 47 10.84 5.19 -0.66
C LYS A 47 9.86 4.04 -0.83
N CYS A 48 9.23 3.93 -1.99
CA CYS A 48 8.30 2.86 -2.32
C CYS A 48 8.90 1.95 -3.39
N ASN A 49 8.82 0.64 -3.18
CA ASN A 49 9.12 -0.33 -4.23
C ASN A 49 7.97 -0.38 -5.25
N ALA A 50 8.25 -0.92 -6.44
CA ALA A 50 7.24 -1.12 -7.45
C ALA A 50 6.13 -2.05 -6.96
N VAL A 51 4.87 -1.62 -7.12
CA VAL A 51 3.70 -2.41 -6.75
C VAL A 51 3.34 -3.33 -7.91
N ALA A 52 4.05 -4.45 -7.99
CA ALA A 52 3.91 -5.41 -9.10
C ALA A 52 2.58 -6.18 -9.11
N GLY A 53 1.88 -6.22 -7.98
CA GLY A 53 0.60 -6.93 -7.80
C GLY A 53 0.04 -6.76 -6.40
N GLY A 54 -1.09 -7.40 -6.12
CA GLY A 54 -1.83 -7.18 -4.87
C GLY A 54 -2.58 -5.84 -4.87
N MET A 55 -2.93 -5.36 -3.67
CA MET A 55 -3.71 -4.13 -3.47
C MET A 55 -3.01 -3.08 -2.60
N TYR A 56 -1.79 -3.36 -2.14
CA TYR A 56 -1.11 -2.57 -1.11
C TYR A 56 0.29 -2.18 -1.56
N ALA A 57 0.68 -0.95 -1.24
CA ALA A 57 2.07 -0.51 -1.22
C ALA A 57 2.62 -0.68 0.20
N PHE A 58 3.94 -0.80 0.32
CA PHE A 58 4.62 -0.88 1.63
C PHE A 58 5.83 0.07 1.65
N PRO A 59 5.60 1.39 1.62
CA PRO A 59 6.67 2.39 1.56
C PRO A 59 7.54 2.37 2.82
N ARG A 60 8.84 2.54 2.62
CA ARG A 60 9.83 2.73 3.69
C ARG A 60 9.91 4.20 4.08
N LEU A 61 9.83 4.45 5.38
CA LEU A 61 10.04 5.74 6.01
C LEU A 61 11.49 5.91 6.45
N ALA A 62 12.11 7.02 6.05
CA ALA A 62 13.36 7.51 6.61
C ALA A 62 13.06 8.49 7.74
N LEU A 63 12.77 7.96 8.92
CA LEU A 63 12.46 8.77 10.10
C LEU A 63 13.72 9.42 10.67
N PRO A 64 13.67 10.72 11.04
CA PRO A 64 14.79 11.37 11.71
C PRO A 64 14.96 10.82 13.13
N GLU A 65 16.19 10.82 13.63
CA GLU A 65 16.55 10.28 14.94
C GLU A 65 15.71 10.87 16.08
N LYS A 66 15.46 12.18 16.05
CA LYS A 66 14.58 12.86 17.02
C LYS A 66 13.16 12.27 17.07
N ALA A 67 12.60 11.86 15.93
CA ALA A 67 11.27 11.24 15.90
C ALA A 67 11.30 9.81 16.47
N ILE A 68 12.38 9.07 16.19
CA ILE A 68 12.60 7.73 16.72
C ILE A 68 12.77 7.77 18.25
N GLU A 69 13.57 8.70 18.77
CA GLU A 69 13.75 8.92 20.20
C GLU A 69 12.45 9.33 20.88
N LYS A 70 11.68 10.23 20.26
CA LYS A 70 10.38 10.63 20.78
C LYS A 70 9.43 9.44 20.87
N ALA A 71 9.32 8.63 19.82
CA ALA A 71 8.50 7.42 19.85
C ALA A 71 8.93 6.45 20.97
N LYS A 72 10.24 6.21 21.11
CA LYS A 72 10.80 5.38 22.19
C LYS A 72 10.47 5.93 23.59
N SER A 73 10.54 7.26 23.78
CA SER A 73 10.20 7.90 25.06
C SER A 73 8.72 7.71 25.46
N LEU A 74 7.85 7.47 24.48
CA LEU A 74 6.43 7.17 24.67
C LEU A 74 6.14 5.66 24.75
N GLY A 75 7.17 4.80 24.69
CA GLY A 75 7.00 3.35 24.64
C GLY A 75 6.39 2.84 23.33
N GLN A 76 6.48 3.61 22.25
CA GLN A 76 5.86 3.31 20.95
C GLN A 76 6.91 2.90 19.91
N ALA A 77 6.51 2.04 18.97
CA ALA A 77 7.30 1.81 17.76
C ALA A 77 7.33 3.09 16.90
N PRO A 78 8.47 3.44 16.25
CA PRO A 78 8.57 4.69 15.49
C PRO A 78 7.58 4.84 14.33
N ASP A 79 7.25 3.74 13.65
CA ASP A 79 6.23 3.73 12.59
C ASP A 79 4.80 3.84 13.13
N PHE A 80 4.50 3.23 14.28
CA PHE A 80 3.23 3.43 14.97
C PHE A 80 3.06 4.90 15.36
N PHE A 81 4.10 5.52 15.92
CA PHE A 81 4.08 6.95 16.24
C PHE A 81 3.81 7.80 14.98
N TYR A 82 4.48 7.50 13.86
CA TYR A 82 4.21 8.18 12.59
C TYR A 82 2.76 7.98 12.11
N ALA A 83 2.24 6.74 12.13
CA ALA A 83 0.89 6.42 11.70
C ALA A 83 -0.18 7.14 12.53
N MET A 84 0.03 7.23 13.86
CA MET A 84 -0.86 7.98 14.75
C MET A 84 -0.82 9.49 14.46
N GLN A 85 0.37 10.06 14.27
CA GLN A 85 0.50 11.48 13.91
C GLN A 85 -0.15 11.78 12.55
N LEU A 86 -0.02 10.88 11.57
CA LEU A 86 -0.69 10.99 10.28
C LEU A 86 -2.22 10.99 10.45
N LEU A 87 -2.75 10.05 11.24
CA LEU A 87 -4.17 9.95 11.53
C LEU A 87 -4.70 11.22 12.22
N GLU A 88 -4.05 11.67 13.28
CA GLU A 88 -4.48 12.82 14.08
C GLU A 88 -4.43 14.13 13.27
N SER A 89 -3.47 14.27 12.34
CA SER A 89 -3.30 15.49 11.55
C SER A 89 -4.11 15.54 10.25
N THR A 90 -4.41 14.39 9.65
CA THR A 90 -5.04 14.32 8.31
C THR A 90 -6.32 13.51 8.25
N GLY A 91 -6.62 12.70 9.27
CA GLY A 91 -7.69 11.70 9.24
C GLY A 91 -7.35 10.44 8.43
N ILE A 92 -6.15 10.34 7.86
CA ILE A 92 -5.73 9.17 7.08
C ILE A 92 -5.21 8.08 8.03
N PHE A 93 -5.91 6.94 8.05
CA PHE A 93 -5.49 5.76 8.79
C PHE A 93 -4.63 4.84 7.91
N VAL A 94 -3.45 4.46 8.42
CA VAL A 94 -2.55 3.46 7.81
C VAL A 94 -2.11 2.45 8.86
N VAL A 95 -1.72 1.25 8.43
CA VAL A 95 -1.26 0.20 9.35
C VAL A 95 0.26 0.28 9.46
N PRO A 96 0.85 0.47 10.65
CA PRO A 96 2.30 0.59 10.78
C PRO A 96 3.02 -0.73 10.48
N GLY A 97 4.22 -0.64 9.91
CA GLY A 97 5.06 -1.78 9.52
C GLY A 97 5.39 -2.73 10.66
N SER A 98 5.44 -2.23 11.89
CA SER A 98 5.64 -3.01 13.12
C SER A 98 4.58 -4.08 13.35
N GLY A 99 3.38 -3.96 12.76
CA GLY A 99 2.35 -4.99 12.79
C GLY A 99 2.60 -6.19 11.85
N PHE A 100 3.47 -6.03 10.85
CA PHE A 100 3.74 -7.06 9.83
C PHE A 100 5.09 -7.75 10.00
N GLY A 101 5.96 -7.18 10.83
CA GLY A 101 7.37 -7.55 10.87
C GLY A 101 8.16 -6.85 9.77
N GLN A 102 9.34 -6.36 10.12
CA GLN A 102 10.22 -5.61 9.22
C GLN A 102 11.67 -5.75 9.69
N VAL A 103 12.62 -5.46 8.80
CA VAL A 103 14.04 -5.50 9.13
C VAL A 103 14.34 -4.52 10.28
N PRO A 104 15.07 -4.92 11.34
CA PRO A 104 15.43 -4.01 12.42
C PRO A 104 16.08 -2.71 11.91
N GLY A 105 15.65 -1.57 12.45
CA GLY A 105 16.11 -0.25 11.99
C GLY A 105 15.46 0.26 10.71
N THR A 106 14.44 -0.44 10.20
CA THR A 106 13.58 0.04 9.11
C THR A 106 12.15 0.25 9.60
N TYR A 107 11.43 1.15 8.95
CA TYR A 107 10.10 1.61 9.33
C TYR A 107 9.24 1.71 8.08
N HIS A 108 8.00 1.24 8.14
CA HIS A 108 7.08 1.20 7.01
C HIS A 108 5.65 1.49 7.47
N PHE A 109 4.73 1.60 6.52
CA PHE A 109 3.28 1.60 6.75
C PHE A 109 2.56 1.05 5.51
#